data_AF-A0A3R5X201-F1
#
_entry.id   AF-A0A3R5X201-F1
#
_cell.length_a   1.000
_cell.length_b   1.000
_cell.length_c   1.000
_cell.angle_alpha   90.00
_cell.angle_beta   90.00
_cell.angle_gamma   90.00
#
_symmetry.space_group_name_H-M   'P 1'
#
loop_
_entity.id
_entity.type
_entity.pdbx_description
1 polymer ?
#
loop_
_entity_poly.entity_id
_entity_poly.type
_entity_poly.pdbx_seq_one_letter_code
_entity_poly.pdbx_strand_id
1 'polypeptide(L)'
;MSEKKKFTVYVGSVALCVGVAVLLHYVSFTNPYLQSICHLLRPFIYIGLYLVWAISFQKRIIQKEPRRCLIMIAVMMVFWMLVRMCKFEIPYEMPTALRYSWYLYYIPMLLLPTVSLYLAFYIRQPENYKLPERRCLLFFPALFLIGIVLTNDLHQLIFTFPEGRLGEAASYEVGVYGYGAMYYAIVTWDLGCLLVALLIILLRCRKIKNRKMLWMPFGAYGLSVVYGIAYYLNLPSGKYFQAI
;
A
#
# COMPACT_ATOMS: atom_id res chain seq x y z
N MET A 1 -26.63 -20.28 -10.44
CA MET A 1 -26.29 -19.87 -9.05
C MET A 1 -26.62 -18.38 -8.87
N SER A 2 -27.43 -18.02 -7.86
CA SER A 2 -27.81 -16.62 -7.58
C SER A 2 -26.58 -15.72 -7.38
N GLU A 3 -26.63 -14.47 -7.86
CA GLU A 3 -25.55 -13.47 -7.70
C GLU A 3 -25.13 -13.28 -6.24
N LYS A 4 -26.07 -13.39 -5.29
CA LYS A 4 -25.76 -13.39 -3.86
C LYS A 4 -24.88 -14.57 -3.44
N LYS A 5 -25.15 -15.77 -3.96
CA LYS A 5 -24.39 -16.99 -3.64
C LYS A 5 -22.98 -16.94 -4.24
N LYS A 6 -22.80 -16.36 -5.43
CA LYS A 6 -21.46 -16.08 -6.00
C LYS A 6 -20.67 -15.08 -5.16
N PHE A 7 -21.31 -14.00 -4.72
CA PHE A 7 -20.68 -13.00 -3.86
C PHE A 7 -20.24 -13.58 -2.51
N THR A 8 -21.11 -14.37 -1.85
CA THR A 8 -20.77 -15.02 -0.57
C THR A 8 -19.60 -16.00 -0.72
N VAL A 9 -19.57 -16.80 -1.79
CA VAL A 9 -18.44 -17.71 -2.06
C VAL A 9 -17.15 -16.93 -2.28
N TYR A 10 -17.19 -15.84 -3.07
CA TYR A 10 -16.01 -15.01 -3.31
C TYR A 10 -15.46 -14.38 -2.01
N VAL A 11 -16.34 -13.82 -1.18
CA VAL A 11 -15.96 -13.25 0.12
C VAL A 11 -15.40 -14.34 1.05
N GLY A 12 -16.02 -15.53 1.08
CA GLY A 12 -15.53 -16.67 1.86
C GLY A 12 -14.15 -17.16 1.41
N SER A 13 -13.89 -17.23 0.10
CA SER A 13 -12.58 -17.61 -0.43
C SER A 13 -11.50 -16.59 -0.10
N VAL A 14 -11.79 -15.28 -0.23
CA VAL A 14 -10.82 -14.23 0.15
C VAL A 14 -10.53 -14.29 1.66
N ALA A 15 -11.56 -14.43 2.49
CA ALA A 15 -11.40 -14.55 3.94
C ALA A 15 -10.57 -15.78 4.32
N LEU A 16 -10.77 -16.92 3.63
CA LEU A 16 -9.96 -18.12 3.81
C LEU A 16 -8.49 -17.89 3.43
N CYS A 17 -8.22 -17.30 2.27
CA CYS A 17 -6.84 -17.01 1.84
C CYS A 17 -6.12 -16.07 2.82
N VAL A 18 -6.80 -15.01 3.28
CA VAL A 18 -6.26 -14.10 4.30
C VAL A 18 -6.06 -14.83 5.62
N GLY A 19 -7.03 -15.65 6.05
CA GLY A 19 -6.91 -16.47 7.25
C GLY A 19 -5.72 -17.44 7.19
N VAL A 20 -5.49 -18.09 6.05
CA VAL A 20 -4.32 -18.96 5.83
C VAL A 20 -3.03 -18.14 5.89
N ALA A 21 -2.96 -16.96 5.26
CA ALA A 21 -1.78 -16.10 5.35
C ALA A 21 -1.49 -15.66 6.79
N VAL A 22 -2.53 -15.34 7.56
CA VAL A 22 -2.44 -15.01 8.99
C VAL A 22 -2.08 -16.21 9.85
N LEU A 23 -2.52 -17.43 9.51
CA LEU A 23 -2.11 -18.64 10.23
C LEU A 23 -0.66 -18.99 9.95
N LEU A 24 -0.26 -18.96 8.67
CA LEU A 24 1.14 -19.11 8.27
C LEU A 24 2.01 -18.11 9.02
N HIS A 25 1.51 -16.88 9.21
CA HIS A 25 1.76 -15.96 10.33
C HIS A 25 2.48 -16.48 11.59
N TYR A 26 1.62 -17.10 12.40
CA TYR A 26 1.82 -17.46 13.80
C TYR A 26 2.40 -18.86 13.98
N VAL A 27 2.32 -19.71 12.95
CA VAL A 27 2.88 -21.05 13.01
C VAL A 27 4.39 -20.97 12.79
N SER A 28 5.15 -21.08 13.87
CA SER A 28 6.60 -21.28 13.84
C SER A 28 6.90 -22.77 13.81
N PHE A 29 7.56 -23.24 12.75
CA PHE A 29 8.05 -24.62 12.67
C PHE A 29 9.48 -24.69 13.18
N THR A 30 9.82 -25.74 13.94
CA THR A 30 11.20 -26.03 14.33
C THR A 30 12.09 -26.43 13.15
N ASN A 31 11.50 -26.86 12.04
CA ASN A 31 12.22 -27.18 10.82
C ASN A 31 12.43 -25.90 9.97
N PRO A 32 13.69 -25.50 9.71
CA PRO A 32 14.00 -24.25 8.99
C PRO A 32 13.45 -24.23 7.56
N TYR A 33 13.39 -25.38 6.87
CA TYR A 33 12.85 -25.45 5.51
C TYR A 33 11.34 -25.17 5.46
N LEU A 34 10.59 -25.74 6.41
CA LEU A 34 9.14 -25.49 6.51
C LEU A 34 8.86 -24.04 6.87
N GLN A 35 9.70 -23.44 7.72
CA GLN A 35 9.59 -22.03 8.08
C GLN A 35 9.83 -21.13 6.85
N SER A 36 10.89 -21.34 6.09
CA SER A 36 11.15 -20.59 4.84
C SER A 36 10.02 -20.72 3.83
N ILE A 37 9.46 -21.93 3.65
CA ILE A 37 8.28 -22.13 2.78
C ILE A 37 7.09 -21.29 3.25
N CYS A 38 6.82 -21.24 4.56
CA CYS A 38 5.74 -20.43 5.12
C CYS A 38 5.98 -18.92 4.92
N HIS A 39 7.22 -18.46 5.03
CA HIS A 39 7.58 -17.06 4.76
C HIS A 39 7.37 -16.67 3.30
N LEU A 40 7.74 -17.54 2.36
CA LEU A 40 7.58 -17.32 0.92
C LEU A 40 6.11 -17.42 0.47
N LEU A 41 5.33 -18.35 1.03
CA LEU A 41 3.93 -18.55 0.62
C LEU A 41 3.03 -17.34 0.88
N ARG A 42 3.28 -16.58 1.96
CA ARG A 42 2.46 -15.40 2.32
C ARG A 42 2.40 -14.34 1.21
N PRO A 43 3.53 -13.77 0.71
CA PRO A 43 3.49 -12.80 -0.38
C PRO A 43 2.89 -13.38 -1.67
N PHE A 44 3.08 -14.68 -1.96
CA PHE A 44 2.44 -15.32 -3.12
C PHE A 44 0.91 -15.37 -3.00
N ILE A 45 0.37 -15.66 -1.81
CA ILE A 45 -1.08 -15.60 -1.56
C ILE A 45 -1.61 -14.19 -1.84
N TYR A 46 -0.94 -13.15 -1.31
CA TYR A 46 -1.36 -11.76 -1.54
C TYR A 46 -1.25 -11.34 -3.01
N ILE A 47 -0.16 -11.69 -3.70
CA ILE A 47 -0.01 -11.44 -5.14
C ILE A 47 -1.14 -12.12 -5.92
N GLY A 48 -1.45 -13.39 -5.61
CA GLY A 48 -2.56 -14.12 -6.21
C GLY A 48 -3.90 -13.41 -6.01
N LEU A 49 -4.17 -12.92 -4.80
CA LEU A 49 -5.38 -12.14 -4.49
C LEU A 49 -5.44 -10.83 -5.29
N TYR A 50 -4.33 -10.11 -5.41
CA TYR A 50 -4.25 -8.86 -6.19
C TYR A 50 -4.49 -9.12 -7.69
N LEU A 51 -3.95 -10.21 -8.23
CA LEU A 51 -4.15 -10.60 -9.63
C LEU A 51 -5.61 -10.98 -9.90
N VAL A 52 -6.22 -11.81 -9.04
CA VAL A 52 -7.64 -12.18 -9.15
C VAL A 52 -8.53 -10.93 -9.05
N TRP A 53 -8.22 -10.03 -8.12
CA TRP A 53 -8.89 -8.75 -7.99
C TRP A 53 -8.78 -7.92 -9.28
N ALA A 54 -7.57 -7.74 -9.81
CA ALA A 54 -7.32 -6.99 -11.04
C ALA A 54 -8.09 -7.56 -12.25
N ILE A 55 -8.04 -8.88 -12.45
CA ILE A 55 -8.78 -9.57 -13.53
C ILE A 55 -10.30 -9.39 -13.35
N SER A 56 -10.79 -9.49 -12.11
CA SER A 56 -12.21 -9.29 -11.80
C SER A 56 -12.67 -7.87 -12.17
N PHE A 57 -11.84 -6.85 -11.96
CA PHE A 57 -12.14 -5.47 -12.37
C PHE A 57 -12.06 -5.26 -13.88
N GLN A 58 -11.09 -5.86 -14.56
CA GLN A 58 -10.99 -5.80 -16.02
C GLN A 58 -12.26 -6.30 -16.72
N LYS A 59 -12.92 -7.33 -16.17
CA LYS A 59 -14.17 -7.87 -16.70
C LYS A 59 -15.40 -6.99 -16.42
N ARG A 60 -15.37 -6.17 -15.35
CA ARG A 60 -16.52 -5.37 -14.90
C ARG A 60 -16.51 -3.93 -15.42
N ILE A 61 -15.34 -3.39 -15.78
CA ILE A 61 -15.19 -1.98 -16.13
C ILE A 61 -14.99 -1.83 -17.64
N ILE A 62 -16.00 -1.26 -18.30
CA ILE A 62 -16.01 -1.08 -19.76
C ILE A 62 -15.11 0.11 -20.18
N GLN A 63 -15.04 1.17 -19.37
CA GLN A 63 -14.19 2.34 -19.65
C GLN A 63 -12.69 1.99 -19.66
N LYS A 64 -11.94 2.45 -20.67
CA LYS A 64 -10.51 2.14 -20.86
C LYS A 64 -9.60 2.83 -19.84
N GLU A 65 -9.80 4.12 -19.57
CA GLU A 65 -8.92 4.91 -18.69
C GLU A 65 -8.98 4.47 -17.21
N PRO A 66 -10.16 4.26 -16.59
CA PRO A 66 -10.24 3.76 -15.22
C PRO A 66 -9.64 2.36 -15.09
N ARG A 67 -9.78 1.52 -16.12
CA ARG A 67 -9.18 0.20 -16.18
C ARG A 67 -7.66 0.27 -16.18
N ARG A 68 -7.07 1.19 -16.94
CA ARG A 68 -5.62 1.45 -16.93
C ARG A 68 -5.14 1.85 -15.53
N CYS A 69 -5.87 2.73 -14.84
CA CYS A 69 -5.54 3.14 -13.47
C CYS A 69 -5.59 1.95 -12.49
N LEU A 70 -6.60 1.08 -12.58
CA LEU A 70 -6.70 -0.11 -11.74
C LEU A 70 -5.60 -1.13 -12.01
N ILE A 71 -5.17 -1.26 -13.27
CA ILE A 71 -4.00 -2.07 -13.62
C ILE A 71 -2.75 -1.46 -13.00
N MET A 72 -2.55 -0.14 -13.07
CA MET A 72 -1.43 0.53 -12.41
C MET A 72 -1.43 0.31 -10.90
N ILE A 73 -2.59 0.39 -10.25
CA ILE A 73 -2.76 0.07 -8.83
C ILE A 73 -2.34 -1.38 -8.56
N ALA A 74 -2.86 -2.34 -9.33
CA ALA A 74 -2.51 -3.75 -9.15
C ALA A 74 -1.01 -4.01 -9.33
N VAL A 75 -0.39 -3.41 -10.36
CA VAL A 75 1.06 -3.49 -10.59
C VAL A 75 1.82 -2.90 -9.40
N MET A 76 1.39 -1.76 -8.86
CA MET A 76 2.03 -1.16 -7.68
C MET A 76 1.86 -2.02 -6.42
N MET A 77 0.70 -2.66 -6.22
CA MET A 77 0.49 -3.57 -5.09
C MET A 77 1.36 -4.83 -5.20
N VAL A 78 1.51 -5.39 -6.40
CA VAL A 78 2.41 -6.52 -6.66
C VAL A 78 3.86 -6.10 -6.46
N PHE A 79 4.26 -4.95 -7.02
CA PHE A 79 5.61 -4.40 -6.82
C PHE A 79 5.93 -4.19 -5.34
N TRP A 80 5.01 -3.61 -4.57
CA TRP A 80 5.15 -3.47 -3.12
C TRP A 80 5.36 -4.84 -2.47
N MET A 81 4.54 -5.84 -2.80
CA MET A 81 4.66 -7.17 -2.22
C MET A 81 6.00 -7.85 -2.57
N LEU A 82 6.54 -7.62 -3.77
CA LEU A 82 7.86 -8.10 -4.17
C LEU A 82 8.99 -7.40 -3.38
N VAL A 83 8.95 -6.07 -3.27
CA VAL A 83 9.92 -5.32 -2.44
C VAL A 83 9.83 -5.79 -0.98
N ARG A 84 8.62 -6.07 -0.49
CA ARG A 84 8.40 -6.62 0.85
C ARG A 84 9.04 -7.99 1.01
N MET A 85 8.81 -8.88 0.06
CA MET A 85 9.43 -10.20 0.02
C MET A 85 10.96 -10.10 0.04
N CYS A 86 11.54 -9.27 -0.83
CA CYS A 86 13.00 -9.06 -0.85
C CYS A 86 13.51 -8.49 0.48
N LYS A 87 12.84 -7.50 1.07
CA LYS A 87 13.28 -6.86 2.33
C LYS A 87 13.43 -7.85 3.48
N PHE A 88 12.50 -8.81 3.61
CA PHE A 88 12.52 -9.77 4.71
C PHE A 88 13.55 -10.89 4.52
N GLU A 89 14.00 -11.14 3.29
CA GLU A 89 15.03 -12.13 2.98
C GLU A 89 16.46 -11.53 3.00
N ILE A 90 16.60 -10.20 3.03
CA ILE A 90 17.91 -9.55 3.06
C ILE A 90 18.56 -9.74 4.44
N PRO A 91 19.80 -10.30 4.51
CA PRO A 91 20.54 -10.42 5.76
C PRO A 91 20.85 -9.06 6.38
N TYR A 92 20.88 -9.02 7.71
CA TYR A 92 21.27 -7.83 8.47
C TYR A 92 22.71 -7.35 8.13
N GLU A 93 23.56 -8.28 7.72
CA GLU A 93 24.94 -8.05 7.27
C GLU A 93 25.04 -7.27 5.95
N MET A 94 23.91 -7.05 5.25
CA MET A 94 23.83 -6.28 4.00
C MET A 94 23.07 -4.95 4.21
N PRO A 95 23.63 -3.98 4.98
CA PRO A 95 22.95 -2.74 5.33
C PRO A 95 22.54 -1.91 4.11
N THR A 96 23.35 -1.93 3.05
CA THR A 96 23.06 -1.23 1.79
C THR A 96 21.79 -1.77 1.12
N ALA A 97 21.61 -3.09 1.10
CA ALA A 97 20.43 -3.72 0.52
C ALA A 97 19.17 -3.45 1.34
N LEU A 98 19.28 -3.45 2.67
CA LEU A 98 18.20 -3.06 3.58
C LEU A 98 17.77 -1.60 3.35
N ARG A 99 18.73 -0.68 3.22
CA ARG A 99 18.49 0.75 2.97
C ARG A 99 17.77 0.97 1.65
N TYR A 100 18.29 0.45 0.54
CA TYR A 100 17.64 0.63 -0.76
C TYR A 100 16.27 -0.05 -0.82
N SER A 101 16.15 -1.24 -0.25
CA SER A 101 14.83 -1.90 -0.14
C SER A 101 13.85 -1.04 0.63
N TRP A 102 14.28 -0.36 1.70
CA TRP A 102 13.46 0.58 2.44
C TRP A 102 13.05 1.81 1.62
N TYR A 103 13.96 2.42 0.86
CA TYR A 103 13.61 3.54 -0.03
C TYR A 103 12.62 3.11 -1.13
N LEU A 104 12.75 1.90 -1.66
CA LEU A 104 11.83 1.36 -2.67
C LEU A 104 10.39 1.20 -2.17
N TYR A 105 10.16 1.07 -0.85
CA TYR A 105 8.78 1.05 -0.30
C TYR A 105 8.02 2.35 -0.58
N TYR A 106 8.71 3.48 -0.67
CA TYR A 106 8.05 4.78 -0.87
C TYR A 106 7.51 4.97 -2.29
N ILE A 107 8.00 4.19 -3.27
CA ILE A 107 7.49 4.22 -4.65
C ILE A 107 6.00 3.84 -4.71
N PRO A 108 5.59 2.62 -4.31
CA PRO A 108 4.17 2.27 -4.31
C PRO A 108 3.40 3.07 -3.27
N MET A 109 4.02 3.45 -2.14
CA MET A 109 3.35 4.24 -1.10
C MET A 109 2.88 5.60 -1.61
N LEU A 110 3.69 6.31 -2.41
CA LEU A 110 3.33 7.59 -3.03
C LEU A 110 2.46 7.43 -4.29
N LEU A 111 2.72 6.42 -5.12
CA LEU A 111 1.99 6.23 -6.38
C LEU A 111 0.58 5.68 -6.18
N LEU A 112 0.35 4.78 -5.23
CA LEU A 112 -0.99 4.22 -4.96
C LEU A 112 -2.06 5.27 -4.64
N PRO A 113 -1.86 6.20 -3.68
CA PRO A 113 -2.84 7.24 -3.38
C PRO A 113 -2.97 8.23 -4.54
N THR A 114 -1.88 8.53 -5.25
CA THR A 114 -1.88 9.42 -6.43
C THR A 114 -2.73 8.83 -7.57
N VAL A 115 -2.52 7.56 -7.93
CA VAL A 115 -3.33 6.86 -8.95
C VAL A 115 -4.77 6.70 -8.48
N SER A 116 -5.01 6.47 -7.19
CA SER A 116 -6.35 6.35 -6.63
C SER A 116 -7.13 7.67 -6.71
N LEU A 117 -6.47 8.80 -6.43
CA LEU A 117 -7.04 10.13 -6.65
C LEU A 117 -7.32 10.39 -8.13
N TYR A 118 -6.37 10.04 -9.01
CA TYR A 118 -6.57 10.15 -10.46
C TYR A 118 -7.77 9.33 -10.94
N LEU A 119 -7.93 8.10 -10.44
CA LEU A 119 -9.06 7.23 -10.69
C LEU A 119 -10.37 7.82 -10.15
N ALA A 120 -10.37 8.48 -8.99
CA ALA A 120 -11.55 9.10 -8.42
C ALA A 120 -12.17 10.17 -9.34
N PHE A 121 -11.35 10.87 -10.13
CA PHE A 121 -11.85 11.84 -11.11
C PHE A 121 -12.63 11.22 -12.27
N TYR A 122 -12.48 9.92 -12.56
CA TYR A 122 -13.29 9.21 -13.56
C TYR A 122 -14.65 8.74 -13.04
N ILE A 123 -14.89 8.80 -11.73
CA ILE A 123 -16.13 8.31 -11.14
C ILE A 123 -17.31 9.10 -11.68
N ARG A 124 -18.32 8.36 -12.19
CA ARG A 124 -19.57 8.85 -12.80
C ARG A 124 -19.37 9.74 -14.03
N GLN A 125 -18.24 9.60 -14.71
CA GLN A 125 -18.03 10.23 -16.00
C GLN A 125 -18.58 9.35 -17.14
N PRO A 126 -18.97 9.95 -18.28
CA PRO A 126 -19.45 9.20 -19.43
C PRO A 126 -18.37 8.26 -19.98
N GLU A 127 -18.79 7.24 -20.72
CA GLU A 127 -17.91 6.13 -21.11
C GLU A 127 -16.68 6.53 -21.94
N ASN A 128 -16.86 7.56 -22.78
CA ASN A 128 -15.80 8.11 -23.63
C ASN A 128 -15.10 9.34 -23.01
N TYR A 129 -15.30 9.58 -21.71
CA TYR A 129 -14.68 10.71 -21.03
C TYR A 129 -13.18 10.50 -20.87
N LYS A 130 -12.40 11.49 -21.29
CA LYS A 130 -10.97 11.57 -21.03
C LYS A 130 -10.71 12.74 -20.08
N LEU A 131 -9.88 12.50 -19.07
CA LEU A 131 -9.42 13.60 -18.23
C LEU A 131 -8.51 14.53 -19.05
N PRO A 132 -8.55 15.84 -18.80
CA PRO A 132 -7.62 16.76 -19.43
C PRO A 132 -6.20 16.40 -19.02
N GLU A 133 -5.25 16.45 -19.95
CA GLU A 133 -3.85 16.04 -19.75
C GLU A 133 -3.19 16.76 -18.56
N ARG A 134 -3.64 17.98 -18.25
CA ARG A 134 -3.22 18.73 -17.06
C ARG A 134 -3.41 17.95 -15.75
N ARG A 135 -4.37 17.02 -15.67
CA ARG A 135 -4.56 16.16 -14.49
C ARG A 135 -3.46 15.12 -14.33
N CYS A 136 -2.70 14.81 -15.39
CA CYS A 136 -1.49 14.01 -15.31
C CYS A 136 -0.37 14.73 -14.53
N LEU A 137 -0.41 16.07 -14.43
CA LEU A 137 0.52 16.82 -13.58
C LEU A 137 0.41 16.44 -12.09
N LEU A 138 -0.68 15.78 -11.68
CA LEU A 138 -0.81 15.20 -10.34
C LEU A 138 0.31 14.19 -10.04
N PHE A 139 0.87 13.52 -11.04
CA PHE A 139 1.99 12.58 -10.85
C PHE A 139 3.31 13.30 -10.58
N PHE A 140 3.45 14.58 -10.95
CA PHE A 140 4.72 15.29 -10.83
C PHE A 140 5.17 15.44 -9.37
N PRO A 141 4.34 15.89 -8.41
CA PRO A 141 4.73 15.92 -7.01
C PRO A 141 5.07 14.54 -6.45
N ALA A 142 4.32 13.50 -6.82
CA ALA A 142 4.59 12.13 -6.36
C ALA A 142 5.96 11.62 -6.88
N LEU A 143 6.26 11.81 -8.16
CA LEU A 143 7.53 11.43 -8.76
C LEU A 143 8.70 12.26 -8.21
N PHE A 144 8.48 13.55 -7.95
CA PHE A 144 9.46 14.41 -7.31
C PHE A 144 9.79 13.90 -5.90
N LEU A 145 8.78 13.64 -5.07
CA LEU A 145 8.97 13.09 -3.72
C LEU A 145 9.69 11.73 -3.75
N ILE A 146 9.36 10.86 -4.71
CA ILE A 146 10.09 9.59 -4.92
C ILE A 146 11.56 9.85 -5.21
N GLY A 147 11.87 10.80 -6.10
CA GLY A 147 13.24 11.20 -6.41
C GLY A 147 14.00 11.60 -5.15
N ILE A 148 13.42 12.48 -4.33
CA ILE A 148 14.01 12.92 -3.06
C ILE A 148 14.21 11.75 -2.09
N VAL A 149 13.29 10.77 -2.04
CA VAL A 149 13.49 9.55 -1.20
C VAL A 149 14.68 8.75 -1.69
N LEU A 150 14.76 8.48 -2.99
CA LEU A 150 15.82 7.67 -3.57
C LEU A 150 17.19 8.35 -3.47
N THR A 151 17.23 9.69 -3.42
CA THR A 151 18.47 10.47 -3.22
C THR A 151 18.71 10.89 -1.78
N ASN A 152 17.99 10.32 -0.80
CA ASN A 152 18.03 10.81 0.58
C ASN A 152 19.45 10.81 1.17
N ASP A 153 20.34 9.91 0.74
CA ASP A 153 21.73 9.86 1.21
C ASP A 153 22.52 11.17 0.93
N LEU A 154 22.11 11.97 -0.06
CA LEU A 154 22.79 13.22 -0.44
C LEU A 154 22.41 14.41 0.45
N HIS A 155 21.19 14.43 0.98
CA HIS A 155 20.61 15.63 1.60
C HIS A 155 19.93 15.37 2.94
N GLN A 156 19.62 14.11 3.27
CA GLN A 156 19.00 13.66 4.53
C GLN A 156 17.74 14.46 4.92
N LEU A 157 16.94 14.86 3.93
CA LEU A 157 15.75 15.71 4.14
C LEU A 157 14.51 14.89 4.52
N ILE A 158 14.54 13.57 4.26
CA ILE A 158 13.45 12.66 4.59
C ILE A 158 13.84 11.83 5.80
N PHE A 159 14.99 11.18 5.75
CA PHE A 159 15.57 10.49 6.90
C PHE A 159 16.91 11.11 7.27
N THR A 160 17.03 11.47 8.54
CA THR A 160 18.26 11.96 9.15
C THR A 160 18.92 10.80 9.89
N PHE A 161 20.22 10.64 9.69
CA PHE A 161 21.00 9.59 10.33
C PHE A 161 22.01 10.22 11.30
N PRO A 162 22.34 9.56 12.42
CA PRO A 162 23.40 10.03 13.30
C PRO A 162 24.72 10.20 12.53
N GLU A 163 25.47 11.25 12.86
CA GLU A 163 26.74 11.57 12.21
C GLU A 163 27.70 10.36 12.23
N GLY A 164 28.30 10.06 11.08
CA GLY A 164 29.25 8.95 10.93
C GLY A 164 28.63 7.55 10.88
N ARG A 165 27.32 7.38 11.08
CA ARG A 165 26.64 6.06 11.09
C ARG A 165 25.86 5.74 9.80
N LEU A 166 26.04 6.55 8.76
CA LEU A 166 25.43 6.27 7.45
C LEU A 166 26.04 4.99 6.87
N GLY A 167 25.22 3.96 6.63
CA GLY A 167 25.71 2.65 6.18
C GLY A 167 25.70 1.57 7.24
N GLU A 168 25.49 1.92 8.52
CA GLU A 168 25.28 0.92 9.57
C GLU A 168 23.85 0.41 9.56
N ALA A 169 23.65 -0.91 9.70
CA ALA A 169 22.31 -1.50 9.74
C ALA A 169 21.48 -0.97 10.92
N ALA A 170 22.14 -0.69 12.05
CA ALA A 170 21.52 -0.13 13.25
C ALA A 170 20.91 1.26 13.01
N SER A 171 21.46 2.04 12.07
CA SER A 171 20.93 3.36 11.71
C SER A 171 19.56 3.30 11.04
N TYR A 172 19.14 2.13 10.54
CA TYR A 172 17.83 1.94 9.91
C TYR A 172 16.78 1.37 10.88
N GLU A 173 17.15 1.15 12.14
CA GLU A 173 16.22 0.67 13.16
C GLU A 173 15.29 1.79 13.64
N VAL A 174 14.06 1.41 13.93
CA VAL A 174 13.02 2.34 14.39
C VAL A 174 13.43 2.96 15.71
N GLY A 175 13.50 4.30 15.75
CA GLY A 175 13.94 5.07 16.91
C GLY A 175 15.39 5.54 16.85
N VAL A 176 16.19 5.06 15.90
CA VAL A 176 17.58 5.51 15.68
C VAL A 176 17.67 6.61 14.62
N TYR A 177 16.94 6.45 13.50
CA TYR A 177 16.84 7.50 12.48
C TYR A 177 15.79 8.55 12.86
N GLY A 178 16.00 9.79 12.42
CA GLY A 178 15.05 10.88 12.56
C GLY A 178 14.25 11.15 11.28
N TYR A 179 13.10 11.82 11.43
CA TYR A 179 12.26 12.24 10.32
C TYR A 179 12.51 13.72 9.97
N GLY A 180 12.92 13.98 8.73
CA GLY A 180 13.17 15.33 8.23
C GLY A 180 11.92 16.01 7.67
N ALA A 181 12.06 17.27 7.24
CA ALA A 181 10.94 18.07 6.75
C ALA A 181 10.21 17.44 5.54
N MET A 182 10.95 16.83 4.61
CA MET A 182 10.36 16.23 3.40
C MET A 182 9.63 14.92 3.70
N TYR A 183 9.87 14.27 4.84
CA TYR A 183 9.04 13.15 5.29
C TYR A 183 7.61 13.60 5.58
N TYR A 184 7.43 14.74 6.25
CA TYR A 184 6.09 15.30 6.49
C TYR A 184 5.40 15.73 5.20
N ALA A 185 6.16 16.11 4.16
CA ALA A 185 5.61 16.36 2.83
C ALA A 185 5.05 15.08 2.19
N ILE A 186 5.72 13.94 2.34
CA ILE A 186 5.21 12.62 1.90
C ILE A 186 3.91 12.28 2.61
N VAL A 187 3.89 12.37 3.95
CA VAL A 187 2.68 12.09 4.74
C VAL A 187 1.52 13.01 4.32
N THR A 188 1.79 14.30 4.16
CA THR A 188 0.78 15.28 3.74
C THR A 188 0.25 14.98 2.34
N TRP A 189 1.12 14.57 1.41
CA TRP A 189 0.73 14.18 0.06
C TRP A 189 -0.18 12.94 0.06
N ASP A 190 0.23 11.87 0.76
CA ASP A 190 -0.53 10.62 0.82
C ASP A 190 -1.90 10.82 1.46
N LEU A 191 -1.93 11.50 2.62
CA LEU A 191 -3.17 11.82 3.32
C LEU A 191 -4.05 12.76 2.49
N GLY A 192 -3.46 13.78 1.87
CA GLY A 192 -4.18 14.72 1.00
C GLY A 192 -4.81 14.01 -0.19
N CYS A 193 -4.06 13.17 -0.90
CA CYS A 193 -4.57 12.39 -2.02
C CYS A 193 -5.74 11.49 -1.61
N LEU A 194 -5.60 10.78 -0.49
CA LEU A 194 -6.63 9.89 0.02
C LEU A 194 -7.90 10.64 0.42
N LEU A 195 -7.78 11.74 1.18
CA LEU A 195 -8.90 12.56 1.63
C LEU A 195 -9.66 13.19 0.45
N VAL A 196 -8.93 13.73 -0.52
CA VAL A 196 -9.55 14.31 -1.73
C VAL A 196 -10.23 13.23 -2.57
N ALA A 197 -9.60 12.06 -2.75
CA ALA A 197 -10.20 10.95 -3.48
C ALA A 197 -11.51 10.50 -2.81
N LEU A 198 -11.49 10.35 -1.48
CA LEU A 198 -12.67 10.02 -0.67
C LEU A 198 -13.76 11.08 -0.83
N LEU A 199 -13.42 12.37 -0.71
CA LEU A 199 -14.36 13.47 -0.86
C LEU A 199 -15.01 13.45 -2.25
N ILE A 200 -14.24 13.24 -3.32
CA ILE A 200 -14.76 13.12 -4.69
C ILE A 200 -15.74 11.95 -4.79
N ILE A 201 -15.38 10.78 -4.26
CA ILE A 201 -16.24 9.59 -4.25
C ILE A 201 -17.56 9.91 -3.54
N LEU A 202 -17.50 10.53 -2.36
CA LEU A 202 -18.68 10.85 -1.55
C LEU A 202 -19.59 11.88 -2.23
N LEU A 203 -19.03 12.98 -2.74
CA LEU A 203 -19.78 14.04 -3.40
C LEU A 203 -20.44 13.55 -4.70
N ARG A 204 -19.73 12.71 -5.46
CA ARG A 204 -20.26 12.19 -6.73
C ARG A 204 -21.24 11.05 -6.52
N CYS A 205 -21.08 10.24 -5.48
CA CYS A 205 -22.02 9.16 -5.14
C CYS A 205 -23.31 9.66 -4.46
N ARG A 206 -24.11 10.45 -5.19
CA ARG A 206 -25.30 11.19 -4.70
C ARG A 206 -26.47 10.32 -4.16
N LYS A 207 -26.46 9.01 -4.41
CA LYS A 207 -27.45 8.05 -3.85
C LYS A 207 -26.75 6.73 -3.54
N ILE A 208 -26.09 6.63 -2.40
CA ILE A 208 -25.66 5.34 -1.88
C ILE A 208 -26.92 4.64 -1.35
N LYS A 209 -27.35 3.59 -2.06
CA LYS A 209 -28.56 2.82 -1.73
C LYS A 209 -28.52 2.20 -0.32
N ASN A 210 -27.32 2.11 0.27
CA ASN A 210 -27.10 1.56 1.61
C ASN A 210 -26.16 2.47 2.42
N ARG A 211 -26.70 3.25 3.38
CA ARG A 211 -25.90 4.18 4.20
C ARG A 211 -24.74 3.50 4.95
N LYS A 212 -24.84 2.19 5.26
CA LYS A 212 -23.74 1.42 5.87
C LYS A 212 -22.50 1.32 4.96
N MET A 213 -22.69 1.36 3.64
CA MET A 213 -21.60 1.31 2.65
C MET A 213 -20.79 2.63 2.59
N LEU A 214 -21.40 3.75 3.01
CA LEU A 214 -20.75 5.06 3.13
C LEU A 214 -19.70 5.06 4.24
N TRP A 215 -19.95 4.34 5.34
CA TRP A 215 -19.09 4.30 6.52
C TRP A 215 -17.91 3.34 6.38
N MET A 216 -17.93 2.39 5.43
CA MET A 216 -16.85 1.41 5.28
C MET A 216 -15.48 2.02 4.98
N PRO A 217 -15.33 3.00 4.05
CA PRO A 217 -14.05 3.67 3.83
C PRO A 217 -13.54 4.40 5.08
N PHE A 218 -14.44 5.06 5.83
CA PHE A 218 -14.10 5.74 7.08
C PHE A 218 -13.71 4.75 8.19
N GLY A 219 -14.39 3.62 8.29
CA GLY A 219 -14.06 2.55 9.24
C GLY A 219 -12.69 1.96 8.95
N ALA A 220 -12.40 1.62 7.70
CA ALA A 220 -11.09 1.11 7.29
C ALA A 220 -9.97 2.13 7.53
N TYR A 221 -10.22 3.40 7.18
CA TYR A 221 -9.26 4.48 7.38
C TYR A 221 -9.04 4.78 8.88
N GLY A 222 -10.10 4.89 9.66
CA GLY A 222 -10.03 5.07 11.11
C GLY A 222 -9.23 3.95 11.77
N LEU A 223 -9.43 2.70 11.35
CA LEU A 223 -8.64 1.56 11.82
C LEU A 223 -7.14 1.72 11.50
N SER A 224 -6.81 2.17 10.28
CA SER A 224 -5.41 2.39 9.88
C SER A 224 -4.73 3.52 10.66
N VAL A 225 -5.46 4.60 10.98
CA VAL A 225 -4.94 5.72 11.80
C VAL A 225 -4.73 5.27 13.24
N VAL A 226 -5.70 4.58 13.83
CA VAL A 226 -5.58 4.00 15.17
C VAL A 226 -4.39 3.04 15.24
N TYR A 227 -4.19 2.22 14.21
CA TYR A 227 -3.02 1.36 14.10
C TYR A 227 -1.71 2.15 14.05
N GLY A 228 -1.61 3.18 13.20
CA GLY A 228 -0.41 4.01 13.11
C GLY A 228 -0.05 4.68 14.45
N ILE A 229 -1.05 5.16 15.18
CA ILE A 229 -0.88 5.73 16.52
C ILE A 229 -0.43 4.65 17.52
N ALA A 230 -1.06 3.48 17.52
CA ALA A 230 -0.69 2.37 18.40
C ALA A 230 0.74 1.86 18.16
N TYR A 231 1.17 1.86 16.89
CA TYR A 231 2.53 1.51 16.48
C TYR A 231 3.55 2.54 16.99
N TYR A 232 3.27 3.83 16.81
CA TYR A 232 4.13 4.92 17.30
C TYR A 232 4.27 4.90 18.82
N LEU A 233 3.19 4.58 19.54
CA LEU A 233 3.17 4.46 21.00
C LEU A 233 3.81 3.16 21.53
N ASN A 234 4.37 2.30 20.66
CA ASN A 234 4.99 1.02 21.02
C ASN A 234 4.08 0.13 21.89
N LEU A 235 2.75 0.25 21.74
CA LEU A 235 1.81 -0.64 22.39
C LEU A 235 2.09 -2.08 21.93
N PRO A 236 2.04 -3.09 22.81
CA PRO A 236 2.38 -4.48 22.46
C PRO A 236 1.71 -4.90 21.15
N SER A 237 0.42 -4.56 20.97
CA SER A 237 -0.43 -4.80 19.80
C SER A 237 0.12 -4.31 18.45
N GLY A 238 1.01 -3.31 18.43
CA GLY A 238 1.59 -2.74 17.20
C GLY A 238 2.62 -3.65 16.51
N LYS A 239 3.26 -4.56 17.25
CA LYS A 239 4.15 -5.58 16.66
C LYS A 239 3.36 -6.72 15.99
N TYR A 240 2.11 -6.95 16.38
CA TYR A 240 1.28 -8.07 15.92
C TYR A 240 0.61 -7.86 14.56
N PHE A 241 0.63 -6.63 14.01
CA PHE A 241 -0.02 -6.29 12.74
C PHE A 241 0.93 -5.77 11.65
N GLN A 242 2.25 -5.88 11.85
CA GLN A 242 3.27 -5.64 10.81
C GLN A 242 3.10 -6.52 9.55
N ALA A 243 2.17 -7.50 9.58
CA ALA A 243 1.99 -8.58 8.62
C ALA A 243 0.64 -8.58 7.86
N ILE A 244 0.03 -7.40 7.67
CA ILE A 244 -0.86 -7.15 6.51
C ILE A 244 -0.18 -6.12 5.61
#